data_AF-A0A0S2C1R4-F1
#
_entry.id   AF-A0A0S2C1R4-F1
#
_cell.length_a   1.000
_cell.length_b   1.000
_cell.length_c   1.000
_cell.angle_alpha   90.00
_cell.angle_beta   90.00
_cell.angle_gamma   90.00
#
_symmetry.space_group_name_H-M   'P 1'
#
loop_
_entity.id
_entity.type
_entity.pdbx_description
1 polymer ?
#
loop_
_entity_poly.entity_id
_entity_poly.type
_entity_poly.pdbx_seq_one_letter_code
_entity_poly.pdbx_strand_id
1 'polypeptide(L)'
;PSYSYSYEPDLVALLLNAGPLTVPVAVSEEWQFYADGTMNVCGAELNHFLTLVGVSFDEKGNHWILKNSFGEGWGNKGYLLLTRNS
;
A
#
# COMPACT_ATOMS: atom_id res chain seq x y z
N PRO A 1 3.39 -20.24 19.90
CA PRO A 1 3.29 -18.82 20.30
C PRO A 1 2.42 -18.05 19.31
N SER A 2 1.15 -17.82 19.67
CA SER A 2 0.27 -16.90 18.96
C SER A 2 0.69 -15.48 19.32
N TYR A 3 1.38 -14.80 18.40
CA TYR A 3 1.65 -13.38 18.57
C TYR A 3 0.40 -12.60 18.17
N SER A 4 -0.44 -12.23 19.14
CA SER A 4 -1.43 -11.18 18.95
C SER A 4 -0.73 -9.84 19.20
N TYR A 5 -0.21 -9.21 18.13
CA TYR A 5 0.23 -7.83 18.20
C TYR A 5 -1.00 -6.94 18.05
N SER A 6 -1.46 -6.33 19.14
CA SER A 6 -2.41 -5.21 19.12
C SER A 6 -1.66 -3.87 19.18
N TYR A 7 -0.57 -3.76 18.43
CA TYR A 7 0.04 -2.48 18.12
C TYR A 7 -0.50 -2.13 16.75
N GLU A 8 -1.37 -1.12 16.65
CA GLU A 8 -1.54 -0.42 15.38
C GLU A 8 -0.40 0.58 15.32
N PRO A 9 0.75 0.24 14.70
CA PRO A 9 1.80 1.21 14.53
C PRO A 9 1.28 2.38 13.71
N ASP A 10 1.64 3.60 14.10
CA ASP A 10 1.57 4.73 13.19
C ASP A 10 2.55 4.47 12.04
N LEU A 11 2.04 3.85 10.97
CA LEU A 11 2.81 3.50 9.79
C LEU A 11 3.40 4.74 9.12
N VAL A 12 2.77 5.92 9.27
CA VAL A 12 3.35 7.18 8.78
C VAL A 12 4.60 7.51 9.58
N ALA A 13 4.51 7.49 10.92
CA ALA A 13 5.65 7.77 11.77
C ALA A 13 6.79 6.75 11.54
N LEU A 14 6.47 5.45 11.42
CA LEU A 14 7.47 4.43 11.10
C LEU A 14 8.12 4.67 9.75
N LEU A 15 7.35 4.96 8.71
CA LEU A 15 7.88 5.24 7.37
C LEU A 15 8.81 6.45 7.38
N LEU A 16 8.43 7.53 8.07
CA LEU A 16 9.23 8.75 8.16
C LEU A 16 10.53 8.54 8.95
N ASN A 17 10.50 7.69 9.98
CA ASN A 17 11.66 7.46 10.86
C ASN A 17 12.61 6.36 10.36
N ALA A 18 12.06 5.29 9.77
CA ALA A 18 12.82 4.09 9.40
C ALA A 18 13.00 3.93 7.88
N GLY A 19 12.28 4.69 7.07
CA GLY A 19 12.25 4.54 5.62
C GLY A 19 11.26 3.46 5.17
N PRO A 20 11.40 2.94 3.94
CA PRO A 20 10.44 2.04 3.33
C PRO A 20 10.12 0.79 4.17
N LEU A 21 8.83 0.44 4.25
CA LEU A 21 8.33 -0.66 5.07
C LEU A 21 7.73 -1.77 4.21
N THR A 22 8.01 -3.03 4.52
CA THR A 22 7.26 -4.17 3.95
C THR A 22 5.92 -4.30 4.67
N VAL A 23 4.82 -4.22 3.93
CA VAL A 23 3.45 -4.28 4.47
C VAL A 23 2.64 -5.39 3.79
N PRO A 24 1.84 -6.17 4.55
CA PRO A 24 0.88 -7.09 3.95
C PRO A 24 -0.31 -6.31 3.38
N VAL A 25 -0.82 -6.73 2.23
CA VAL A 25 -1.99 -6.15 1.58
C VAL A 25 -2.95 -7.25 1.10
N ALA A 26 -4.23 -6.91 1.05
CA ALA A 26 -5.24 -7.76 0.45
C ALA A 26 -5.43 -7.34 -1.01
N VAL A 27 -4.81 -8.08 -1.93
CA VAL A 27 -4.89 -7.83 -3.37
C VAL A 27 -6.11 -8.54 -3.94
N SER A 28 -6.93 -7.82 -4.70
CA SER A 28 -8.02 -8.39 -5.47
C SER A 28 -7.62 -8.58 -6.94
N GLU A 29 -8.42 -9.31 -7.72
CA GLU A 29 -8.12 -9.56 -9.14
C GLU A 29 -8.04 -8.27 -9.96
N GLU A 30 -8.74 -7.20 -9.55
CA GLU A 30 -8.76 -5.90 -10.20
C GLU A 30 -7.37 -5.23 -10.25
N TRP A 31 -6.47 -5.57 -9.32
CA TRP A 31 -5.13 -5.00 -9.28
C TRP A 31 -4.29 -5.38 -10.51
N GLN A 32 -4.59 -6.50 -11.18
CA GLN A 32 -3.87 -6.90 -12.39
C GLN A 32 -4.08 -5.91 -13.55
N PHE A 33 -5.18 -5.15 -13.52
CA PHE A 33 -5.53 -4.16 -14.54
C PHE A 33 -5.20 -2.72 -14.14
N TYR A 34 -4.62 -2.51 -12.96
CA TYR A 34 -4.23 -1.18 -12.53
C TYR A 34 -3.13 -0.60 -13.42
N ALA A 35 -3.36 0.61 -13.91
CA ALA A 35 -2.42 1.37 -14.76
C ALA A 35 -2.05 2.73 -14.14
N ASP A 36 -3.02 3.42 -13.55
CA ASP A 36 -2.89 4.79 -13.04
C ASP A 36 -4.04 5.08 -12.06
N GLY A 37 -3.94 6.18 -11.32
CA GLY A 37 -4.97 6.74 -10.47
C GLY A 37 -4.89 6.23 -9.04
N THR A 38 -5.99 6.42 -8.32
CA THR A 38 -6.13 5.90 -6.96
C THR A 38 -6.88 4.56 -7.01
N MET A 39 -6.24 3.51 -6.54
CA MET A 39 -6.88 2.24 -6.23
C MET A 39 -7.64 2.37 -4.91
N ASN A 40 -8.89 1.94 -4.91
CA ASN A 40 -9.78 1.94 -3.75
C ASN A 40 -10.44 0.58 -3.50
N VAL A 41 -10.00 -0.47 -4.22
CA VAL A 41 -10.48 -1.83 -4.09
C VAL A 41 -9.41 -2.67 -3.42
N CYS A 42 -9.79 -3.42 -2.38
CA CYS A 42 -8.95 -4.41 -1.71
C CYS A 42 -9.65 -5.77 -1.74
N GLY A 43 -8.86 -6.84 -1.67
CA GLY A 43 -9.36 -8.19 -1.48
C GLY A 43 -9.93 -8.40 -0.07
N ALA A 44 -10.49 -9.60 0.16
CA ALA A 44 -11.04 -9.98 1.46
C ALA A 44 -9.96 -10.42 2.47
N GLU A 45 -8.83 -10.95 1.99
CA GLU A 45 -7.78 -11.54 2.82
C GLU A 45 -6.39 -11.03 2.40
N LEU A 46 -5.49 -10.89 3.37
CA LEU A 46 -4.09 -10.57 3.13
C LEU A 46 -3.44 -11.71 2.35
N ASN A 47 -2.93 -11.42 1.16
CA ASN A 47 -2.40 -12.43 0.25
C ASN A 47 -1.12 -12.01 -0.47
N HIS A 48 -0.66 -10.78 -0.28
CA HIS A 48 0.53 -10.25 -0.94
C HIS A 48 1.29 -9.29 -0.02
N PHE A 49 2.57 -9.07 -0.32
CA PHE A 49 3.42 -8.10 0.37
C PHE A 49 3.93 -7.05 -0.60
N LEU A 50 3.87 -5.79 -0.18
CA LEU A 50 4.34 -4.64 -0.93
C LEU A 50 5.29 -3.80 -0.09
N THR A 51 5.99 -2.87 -0.74
CA THR A 51 6.79 -1.88 -0.03
C THR A 51 6.03 -0.56 0.05
N LEU A 52 5.68 -0.13 1.27
CA LEU A 52 5.23 1.22 1.55
C LEU A 52 6.43 2.17 1.45
N VAL A 53 6.38 3.10 0.49
CA VAL A 53 7.49 4.02 0.19
C VAL A 53 7.13 5.49 0.43
N GLY A 54 5.85 5.79 0.61
CA GLY A 54 5.38 7.15 0.73
C GLY A 54 3.94 7.26 1.20
N VAL A 55 3.56 8.48 1.53
CA VAL A 55 2.20 8.89 1.87
C VAL A 55 1.94 10.23 1.20
N SER A 56 0.76 10.41 0.63
CA SER A 56 0.29 11.71 0.11
C SER A 56 -0.90 12.21 0.94
N PHE A 57 -0.95 13.52 1.12
CA PHE A 57 -2.05 14.27 1.71
C PHE A 57 -2.33 15.45 0.77
N ASP A 58 -3.31 15.31 -0.11
CA ASP A 58 -3.62 16.33 -1.11
C ASP A 58 -5.13 16.50 -1.29
N GLU A 59 -5.53 17.43 -2.16
CA GLU A 59 -6.94 17.75 -2.44
C GLU A 59 -7.74 16.55 -2.98
N LYS A 60 -7.07 15.50 -3.49
CA LYS A 60 -7.68 14.27 -3.99
C LYS A 60 -7.84 13.21 -2.89
N GLY A 61 -7.28 13.45 -1.70
CA GLY A 61 -7.42 12.61 -0.52
C GLY A 61 -6.10 12.11 0.06
N ASN A 62 -6.24 11.18 1.02
CA ASN A 62 -5.10 10.55 1.69
C ASN A 62 -4.74 9.24 0.98
N HIS A 63 -3.47 9.06 0.67
CA HIS A 63 -3.01 7.91 -0.11
C HIS A 63 -1.76 7.27 0.47
N TRP A 64 -1.73 5.94 0.42
CA TRP A 64 -0.48 5.17 0.52
C TRP A 64 0.18 5.08 -0.85
N ILE A 65 1.50 5.28 -0.89
CA ILE A 65 2.31 5.06 -2.09
C ILE A 65 3.03 3.73 -1.90
N LEU A 66 2.61 2.73 -2.67
CA LEU A 66 3.10 1.36 -2.59
C LEU A 66 3.91 1.01 -3.83
N LYS A 67 5.08 0.39 -3.65
CA LYS A 67 5.88 -0.20 -4.72
C LYS A 67 5.58 -1.69 -4.83
N ASN A 68 5.25 -2.13 -6.04
CA ASN A 68 5.03 -3.54 -6.36
C ASN A 68 6.27 -4.20 -6.97
N SER A 69 6.29 -5.53 -6.98
CA SER A 69 7.38 -6.36 -7.49
C SER A 69 7.17 -6.81 -8.95
N PHE A 70 6.12 -6.32 -9.62
CA PHE A 70 5.78 -6.70 -11.00
C PHE A 70 6.56 -5.93 -12.08
N GLY A 71 7.53 -5.11 -11.67
CA GLY A 71 8.36 -4.30 -12.56
C GLY A 71 7.67 -3.00 -12.99
N GLU A 72 8.40 -2.18 -13.75
CA GLU A 72 7.97 -0.82 -14.12
C GLU A 72 6.85 -0.80 -15.17
N GLY A 73 6.59 -1.91 -15.86
CA GLY A 73 5.52 -2.01 -16.85
C GLY A 73 4.11 -2.14 -16.25
N TRP A 74 4.00 -2.32 -14.94
CA TRP A 74 2.72 -2.44 -14.24
C TRP A 74 2.41 -1.15 -13.45
N GLY A 75 1.15 -0.72 -13.43
CA GLY A 75 0.75 0.48 -12.71
C GLY A 75 1.49 1.74 -13.14
N ASN A 76 1.63 2.68 -12.21
CA ASN A 76 2.37 3.91 -12.46
C ASN A 76 3.87 3.67 -12.22
N LYS A 77 4.55 3.12 -13.24
CA LYS A 77 5.99 2.76 -13.18
C LYS A 77 6.33 1.78 -12.04
N GLY A 78 5.47 0.82 -11.79
CA GLY A 78 5.59 -0.16 -10.70
C GLY A 78 5.00 0.30 -9.36
N TYR A 79 4.41 1.50 -9.30
CA TYR A 79 3.82 2.05 -8.09
C TYR A 79 2.29 2.13 -8.16
N LEU A 80 1.68 2.07 -6.99
CA LEU A 80 0.25 2.15 -6.73
C LEU A 80 -0.02 3.28 -5.75
N LEU A 81 -1.05 4.10 -6.03
CA LEU A 81 -1.68 4.93 -5.02
C LEU A 81 -2.90 4.17 -4.46
N LEU A 82 -2.90 3.85 -3.18
CA LEU A 82 -4.01 3.18 -2.52
C LEU A 82 -4.71 4.16 -1.58
N THR A 83 -6.04 4.26 -1.66
CA THR A 83 -6.83 5.08 -0.75
C THR A 83 -6.52 4.70 0.69
N ARG A 84 -6.23 5.71 1.51
CA ARG A 84 -6.04 5.55 2.94
C ARG A 84 -7.24 6.12 3.68
N ASN A 85 -8.10 5.23 4.15
CA ASN A 85 -9.16 5.62 5.08
C ASN A 85 -8.52 5.94 6.43
N SER A 86 -8.83 7.15 6.94
CA SER A 86 -8.42 7.68 8.24
C SER A 86 -9.23 7.08 9.38
#